data_AF-A0A553UI22-F1
#
_entry.id   AF-A0A553UI22-F1
#
_cell.length_a   1.000
_cell.length_b   1.000
_cell.length_c   1.000
_cell.angle_alpha   90.00
_cell.angle_beta   90.00
_cell.angle_gamma   90.00
#
_symmetry.space_group_name_H-M   'P 1'
#
loop_
_entity.id
_entity.type
_entity.pdbx_description
1 polymer ?
#
loop_
_entity_poly.entity_id
_entity_poly.type
_entity_poly.pdbx_seq_one_letter_code
_entity_poly.pdbx_strand_id
1 'polypeptide(L)'
;MWSRADHEALLLTLAVAESQQQLVDQLVQGSVKALTGVTLWRQEDGTLALQSWSGTVQEEGKPVPLPGAPNYRLGWTPEAPLPASVQAMLGLRLLYLDALNEKLELSDQLSTLHHAALTDPLTGLGNRRAFDADLEASEAAHEDFGVVFIDLNGFKALNDKFGHALGDSLLRGYGVWLSRVTHERAQVYRLGGDEFVVLVHHTVLSPEAFSIWAMERLQIPFVDDVSAAIGIAWRHECENVRAVLSLADQRMYAVKKADAPTTATQERRRFRTST
;
A
#
# COMPACT_ATOMS: atom_id res chain seq x y z
N MET A 1 -53.26 2.64 1.83
CA MET A 1 -52.46 3.09 0.67
C MET A 1 -51.43 4.06 1.23
N TRP A 2 -50.15 3.79 1.02
CA TRP A 2 -49.06 4.53 1.67
C TRP A 2 -49.04 5.98 1.20
N SER A 3 -48.86 6.92 2.13
CA SER A 3 -48.63 8.32 1.77
C SER A 3 -47.20 8.53 1.27
N ARG A 4 -46.95 9.68 0.65
CA ARG A 4 -45.59 10.08 0.24
C ARG A 4 -44.65 10.22 1.44
N ALA A 5 -45.16 10.71 2.56
CA ALA A 5 -44.41 10.86 3.81
C ALA A 5 -44.00 9.50 4.42
N ASP A 6 -44.85 8.48 4.30
CA ASP A 6 -44.54 7.11 4.77
C ASP A 6 -43.38 6.49 3.99
N HIS A 7 -43.31 6.77 2.69
CA HIS A 7 -42.18 6.35 1.86
C HIS A 7 -40.91 7.12 2.22
N GLU A 8 -40.98 8.44 2.42
CA GLU A 8 -39.84 9.30 2.74
C GLU A 8 -39.23 8.98 4.12
N ALA A 9 -40.04 8.69 5.15
CA ALA A 9 -39.56 8.32 6.49
C ALA A 9 -38.87 6.94 6.49
N LEU A 10 -39.40 5.98 5.74
CA LEU A 10 -38.80 4.66 5.59
C LEU A 10 -37.48 4.71 4.79
N LEU A 11 -37.44 5.53 3.73
CA LEU A 11 -36.23 5.83 2.95
C LEU A 11 -35.10 6.41 3.83
N LEU A 12 -35.42 7.37 4.71
CA LEU A 12 -34.48 7.97 5.66
C LEU A 12 -33.96 6.98 6.69
N THR A 13 -34.80 6.03 7.12
CA THR A 13 -34.43 5.04 8.13
C THR A 13 -33.49 3.96 7.54
N LEU A 14 -33.73 3.55 6.30
CA LEU A 14 -32.90 2.59 5.57
C LEU A 14 -31.55 3.16 5.12
N ALA A 15 -31.47 4.46 4.85
CA ALA A 15 -30.23 5.14 4.46
C ALA A 15 -29.22 5.28 5.62
N VAL A 16 -29.67 5.09 6.87
CA VAL A 16 -28.97 5.56 8.07
C VAL A 16 -28.68 4.42 9.08
N ALA A 17 -28.96 3.16 8.74
CA ALA A 17 -28.65 2.04 9.63
C ALA A 17 -27.16 1.65 9.62
N GLU A 18 -26.57 1.48 10.80
CA GLU A 18 -25.13 1.17 10.99
C GLU A 18 -24.74 -0.24 10.54
N SER A 19 -25.66 -1.21 10.62
CA SER A 19 -25.41 -2.59 10.18
C SER A 19 -26.68 -3.29 9.69
N GLN A 20 -26.53 -4.23 8.75
CA GLN A 20 -27.63 -4.97 8.14
C GLN A 20 -28.41 -5.82 9.13
N GLN A 21 -27.70 -6.53 10.02
CA GLN A 21 -28.30 -7.41 11.02
C GLN A 21 -29.15 -6.60 12.01
N GLN A 22 -28.66 -5.45 12.44
CA GLN A 22 -29.35 -4.57 13.38
C GLN A 22 -30.63 -3.96 12.77
N LEU A 23 -30.63 -3.64 11.47
CA LEU A 23 -31.83 -3.18 10.77
C LEU A 23 -32.87 -4.30 10.63
N VAL A 24 -32.46 -5.51 10.27
CA VAL A 24 -33.35 -6.67 10.16
C VAL A 24 -33.95 -7.02 11.53
N ASP A 25 -33.13 -7.08 12.57
CA ASP A 25 -33.59 -7.36 13.94
C ASP A 25 -34.57 -6.30 14.43
N GLN A 26 -34.32 -5.03 14.11
CA GLN A 26 -35.21 -3.90 14.42
C GLN A 26 -36.55 -3.99 13.67
N LEU A 27 -36.53 -4.32 12.38
CA LEU A 27 -37.74 -4.52 11.58
C LEU A 27 -38.57 -5.71 12.08
N VAL A 28 -37.91 -6.82 12.44
CA VAL A 28 -38.57 -8.03 13.00
C VAL A 28 -39.16 -7.75 14.39
N GLN A 29 -38.48 -6.96 15.22
CA GLN A 29 -38.96 -6.57 16.55
C GLN A 29 -40.04 -5.48 16.51
N GLY A 30 -40.28 -4.86 15.34
CA GLY A 30 -41.27 -3.79 15.18
C GLY A 30 -40.83 -2.47 15.81
N SER A 31 -39.54 -2.16 15.81
CA SER A 31 -39.03 -0.87 16.25
C SER A 31 -37.79 -0.52 15.44
N VAL A 32 -37.78 0.61 14.74
CA VAL A 32 -36.62 1.06 13.95
C VAL A 32 -36.12 2.38 14.51
N LYS A 33 -34.82 2.42 14.81
CA LYS A 33 -34.12 3.56 15.42
C LYS A 33 -33.08 4.07 14.43
N ALA A 34 -33.34 5.22 13.81
CA ALA A 34 -32.42 5.83 12.86
C ALA A 34 -31.39 6.74 13.59
N LEU A 35 -30.17 6.89 13.03
CA LEU A 35 -29.14 7.80 13.59
C LEU A 35 -29.57 9.27 13.62
N THR A 36 -30.63 9.66 12.92
CA THR A 36 -31.19 11.02 12.93
C THR A 36 -32.09 11.32 14.13
N GLY A 37 -32.08 10.47 15.16
CA GLY A 37 -32.88 10.68 16.38
C GLY A 37 -34.37 10.38 16.21
N VAL A 38 -34.75 9.65 15.15
CA VAL A 38 -36.11 9.17 14.92
C VAL A 38 -36.32 7.84 15.64
N THR A 39 -37.30 7.77 16.54
CA THR A 39 -37.67 6.52 17.23
C THR A 39 -39.13 6.15 16.92
N LEU A 40 -39.33 4.95 16.37
CA LEU A 40 -40.64 4.37 16.05
C LEU A 40 -40.94 3.17 16.96
N TRP A 41 -42.17 3.08 17.51
CA TRP A 41 -42.60 1.99 18.40
C TRP A 41 -43.90 1.32 17.95
N ARG A 42 -44.02 0.01 18.21
CA ARG A 42 -45.20 -0.83 17.95
C ARG A 42 -46.34 -0.57 18.93
N GLN A 43 -47.54 -0.35 18.42
CA GLN A 43 -48.78 -0.32 19.19
C GLN A 43 -49.48 -1.69 19.20
N GLU A 44 -50.42 -1.89 20.12
CA GLU A 44 -51.15 -3.16 20.30
C GLU A 44 -51.90 -3.61 19.03
N ASP A 45 -52.25 -2.67 18.14
CA ASP A 45 -52.92 -2.92 16.87
C ASP A 45 -51.95 -3.26 15.71
N GLY A 46 -50.64 -3.34 15.98
CA GLY A 46 -49.62 -3.62 14.98
C GLY A 46 -49.18 -2.42 14.15
N THR A 47 -49.56 -1.19 14.52
CA THR A 47 -49.05 0.02 13.87
C THR A 47 -47.73 0.51 14.49
N LEU A 48 -46.89 1.18 13.70
CA LEU A 48 -45.71 1.89 14.19
C LEU A 48 -46.05 3.38 14.38
N ALA A 49 -45.83 3.90 15.60
CA ALA A 49 -46.02 5.29 15.94
C ALA A 49 -44.68 6.01 16.14
N LEU A 50 -44.53 7.20 15.55
CA LEU A 50 -43.41 8.10 15.78
C LEU A 50 -43.49 8.67 17.19
N GLN A 51 -42.52 8.34 18.04
CA GLN A 51 -42.51 8.78 19.44
C GLN A 51 -41.72 10.08 19.64
N SER A 52 -40.59 10.24 18.95
CA SER A 52 -39.75 11.44 19.04
C SER A 52 -38.83 11.60 17.83
N TRP A 53 -38.46 12.86 17.56
CA TRP A 53 -37.40 13.28 16.66
C TRP A 53 -36.50 14.25 17.40
N SER A 54 -35.17 14.04 17.37
CA SER A 54 -34.20 14.99 17.90
C SER A 54 -33.17 15.34 16.82
N GLY A 55 -33.47 16.38 16.04
CA GLY A 55 -32.49 17.04 15.17
C GLY A 55 -32.42 18.52 15.51
N THR A 56 -31.22 19.08 15.57
CA THR A 56 -31.01 20.53 15.69
C THR A 56 -31.13 21.17 14.32
N VAL A 57 -32.19 21.93 14.09
CA VAL A 57 -32.21 22.96 13.04
C VAL A 57 -31.56 24.20 13.63
N GLN A 58 -30.41 24.62 13.08
CA GLN A 58 -29.86 25.94 13.35
C GLN A 58 -30.77 26.98 12.67
N GLU A 59 -31.77 27.48 13.39
CA GLU A 59 -32.10 28.90 13.53
C GLU A 59 -33.39 29.08 14.34
N GLU A 60 -33.28 29.86 15.42
CA GLU A 60 -34.35 30.57 16.13
C GLU A 60 -35.55 29.77 16.67
N GLY A 61 -35.28 28.83 17.59
CA GLY A 61 -35.90 28.86 18.93
C GLY A 61 -37.42 28.80 19.09
N LYS A 62 -38.21 28.42 18.08
CA LYS A 62 -39.63 28.12 18.24
C LYS A 62 -40.00 26.81 17.55
N PRO A 63 -40.63 25.84 18.25
CA PRO A 63 -41.20 24.68 17.58
C PRO A 63 -42.29 25.15 16.63
N VAL A 64 -42.17 24.81 15.34
CA VAL A 64 -43.26 24.99 14.37
C VAL A 64 -44.27 23.89 14.64
N PRO A 65 -45.49 24.20 15.12
CA PRO A 65 -46.54 23.20 15.15
C PRO A 65 -46.93 22.90 13.71
N LEU A 66 -46.83 21.64 13.29
CA LEU A 66 -47.41 21.22 12.01
C LEU A 66 -48.93 21.45 12.09
N PRO A 67 -49.52 22.33 11.26
CA PRO A 67 -50.94 22.61 11.33
C PRO A 67 -51.72 21.41 10.76
N GLY A 68 -52.43 20.68 11.62
CA GLY A 68 -53.50 19.76 11.21
C GLY A 68 -53.09 18.41 10.58
N ALA A 69 -51.97 17.80 10.96
CA ALA A 69 -51.60 16.48 10.45
C ALA A 69 -52.23 15.34 11.30
N PRO A 70 -53.26 14.62 10.81
CA PRO A 70 -53.79 13.44 11.49
C PRO A 70 -52.70 12.37 11.52
N ASN A 71 -52.50 11.76 12.69
CA ASN A 71 -51.76 10.54 12.95
C ASN A 71 -51.47 9.71 11.68
N TYR A 72 -50.26 9.82 11.13
CA TYR A 72 -49.82 8.89 10.10
C TYR A 72 -49.68 7.51 10.74
N ARG A 73 -50.62 6.62 10.41
CA ARG A 73 -50.62 5.22 10.83
C ARG A 73 -49.86 4.39 9.80
N LEU A 74 -48.61 4.10 10.09
CA LEU A 74 -47.87 3.04 9.40
C LEU A 74 -48.35 1.70 9.95
N GLY A 75 -49.28 1.04 9.28
CA GLY A 75 -49.74 -0.30 9.64
C GLY A 75 -48.92 -1.38 8.92
N TRP A 76 -48.16 -2.16 9.67
CA TRP A 76 -47.53 -3.39 9.19
C TRP A 76 -47.53 -4.45 10.29
N THR A 77 -48.20 -5.57 10.06
CA THR A 77 -48.18 -6.72 10.98
C THR A 77 -47.00 -7.63 10.62
N PRO A 78 -46.26 -8.20 11.61
CA PRO A 78 -45.12 -9.10 11.35
C PRO A 78 -45.46 -10.36 10.54
N GLU A 79 -46.74 -10.72 10.50
CA GLU A 79 -47.29 -11.86 9.75
C GLU A 79 -47.53 -11.52 8.26
N ALA A 80 -47.57 -10.22 7.91
CA ALA A 80 -47.71 -9.75 6.55
C ALA A 80 -46.32 -9.52 5.92
N PRO A 81 -46.09 -9.92 4.66
CA PRO A 81 -44.83 -9.63 4.00
C PRO A 81 -44.56 -8.13 3.96
N LEU A 82 -43.27 -7.75 3.97
CA LEU A 82 -42.88 -6.35 3.78
C LEU A 82 -43.54 -5.79 2.51
N PRO A 83 -43.92 -4.51 2.46
CA PRO A 83 -44.46 -3.92 1.24
C PRO A 83 -43.47 -4.05 0.08
N ALA A 84 -43.96 -4.29 -1.14
CA ALA A 84 -43.12 -4.54 -2.31
C ALA A 84 -42.08 -3.43 -2.58
N SER A 85 -42.41 -2.17 -2.27
CA SER A 85 -41.47 -1.03 -2.37
C SER A 85 -40.29 -1.14 -1.40
N VAL A 86 -40.54 -1.64 -0.19
CA VAL A 86 -39.52 -1.87 0.84
C VAL A 86 -38.64 -3.05 0.46
N GLN A 87 -39.26 -4.13 -0.02
CA GLN A 87 -38.53 -5.30 -0.52
C GLN A 87 -37.63 -4.92 -1.71
N ALA A 88 -38.15 -4.16 -2.68
CA ALA A 88 -37.38 -3.70 -3.83
C ALA A 88 -36.21 -2.80 -3.43
N MET A 89 -36.42 -1.91 -2.45
CA MET A 89 -35.37 -1.03 -1.95
C MET A 89 -34.30 -1.77 -1.15
N LEU A 90 -34.69 -2.72 -0.28
CA LEU A 90 -33.76 -3.61 0.41
C LEU A 90 -32.95 -4.42 -0.61
N GLY A 91 -33.62 -4.98 -1.62
CA GLY A 91 -32.97 -5.69 -2.73
C GLY A 91 -31.97 -4.81 -3.47
N LEU A 92 -32.33 -3.57 -3.82
CA LEU A 92 -31.42 -2.62 -4.47
C LEU A 92 -30.24 -2.25 -3.56
N ARG A 93 -30.48 -2.09 -2.24
CA ARG A 93 -29.42 -1.81 -1.27
C ARG A 93 -28.46 -3.00 -1.11
N LEU A 94 -28.97 -4.24 -1.12
CA LEU A 94 -28.16 -5.45 -1.11
C LEU A 94 -27.29 -5.53 -2.37
N LEU A 95 -27.88 -5.38 -3.55
CA LEU A 95 -27.16 -5.36 -4.82
C LEU A 95 -26.08 -4.26 -4.86
N TYR A 96 -26.39 -3.08 -4.32
CA TYR A 96 -25.44 -1.97 -4.24
C TYR A 96 -24.26 -2.29 -3.29
N LEU A 97 -24.54 -2.89 -2.13
CA LEU A 97 -23.49 -3.25 -1.17
C LEU A 97 -22.63 -4.41 -1.67
N ASP A 98 -23.23 -5.41 -2.33
CA ASP A 98 -22.49 -6.50 -2.99
C ASP A 98 -21.55 -5.93 -4.06
N ALA A 99 -22.05 -5.02 -4.92
CA ALA A 99 -21.24 -4.36 -5.93
C ALA A 99 -20.11 -3.49 -5.32
N LEU A 100 -20.35 -2.85 -4.17
CA LEU A 100 -19.32 -2.11 -3.46
C LEU A 100 -18.25 -3.03 -2.87
N ASN A 101 -18.65 -4.14 -2.26
CA ASN A 101 -17.71 -5.12 -1.70
C ASN A 101 -16.85 -5.75 -2.80
N GLU A 102 -17.46 -6.18 -3.91
CA GLU A 102 -16.74 -6.72 -5.08
C GLU A 102 -15.72 -5.70 -5.61
N LYS A 103 -16.11 -4.41 -5.70
CA LYS A 103 -15.19 -3.35 -6.11
C LYS A 103 -14.01 -3.17 -5.13
N LEU A 104 -14.26 -3.26 -3.83
CA LEU A 104 -13.22 -3.18 -2.81
C LEU A 104 -12.25 -4.36 -2.89
N GLU A 105 -12.79 -5.58 -3.02
CA GLU A 105 -11.99 -6.80 -3.19
C GLU A 105 -11.13 -6.74 -4.45
N LEU A 106 -11.71 -6.31 -5.58
CA LEU A 106 -10.96 -6.10 -6.83
C LEU A 106 -9.84 -5.07 -6.65
N SER A 107 -10.12 -3.96 -5.96
CA SER A 107 -9.11 -2.94 -5.69
C SER A 107 -7.97 -3.46 -4.82
N ASP A 108 -8.27 -4.27 -3.81
CA ASP A 108 -7.28 -4.88 -2.92
C ASP A 108 -6.44 -5.95 -3.64
N GLN A 109 -7.08 -6.77 -4.47
CA GLN A 109 -6.39 -7.72 -5.35
C GLN A 109 -5.46 -7.00 -6.34
N LEU A 110 -5.92 -5.91 -6.97
CA LEU A 110 -5.09 -5.10 -7.86
C LEU A 110 -3.90 -4.50 -7.11
N SER A 111 -4.13 -3.96 -5.91
CA SER A 111 -3.05 -3.44 -5.06
C SER A 111 -2.01 -4.51 -4.72
N THR A 112 -2.49 -5.70 -4.31
CA THR A 112 -1.64 -6.84 -3.95
C THR A 112 -0.85 -7.35 -5.16
N LEU A 113 -1.51 -7.48 -6.32
CA LEU A 113 -0.85 -7.86 -7.57
C LEU A 113 0.18 -6.82 -8.00
N HIS A 114 -0.13 -5.53 -7.84
CA HIS A 114 0.80 -4.44 -8.13
C HIS A 114 2.02 -4.47 -7.21
N HIS A 115 1.83 -4.63 -5.89
CA HIS A 115 2.93 -4.78 -4.93
C HIS A 115 3.78 -6.02 -5.21
N ALA A 116 3.15 -7.17 -5.47
CA ALA A 116 3.87 -8.40 -5.84
C ALA A 116 4.63 -8.25 -7.17
N ALA A 117 4.13 -7.44 -8.09
CA ALA A 117 4.78 -7.16 -9.36
C ALA A 117 5.99 -6.22 -9.25
N LEU A 118 6.09 -5.42 -8.18
CA LEU A 118 7.09 -4.37 -7.99
C LEU A 118 8.11 -4.65 -6.88
N THR A 119 7.94 -5.73 -6.11
CA THR A 119 8.86 -6.10 -5.04
C THR A 119 9.68 -7.33 -5.39
N ASP A 120 10.90 -7.42 -4.85
CA ASP A 120 11.74 -8.62 -4.89
C ASP A 120 11.34 -9.55 -3.74
N PRO A 121 10.88 -10.79 -4.01
CA PRO A 121 10.30 -11.66 -2.97
C PRO A 121 11.32 -12.15 -1.94
N LEU A 122 12.62 -12.12 -2.26
CA LEU A 122 13.66 -12.55 -1.33
C LEU A 122 14.02 -11.45 -0.33
N THR A 123 14.22 -10.23 -0.80
CA THR A 123 14.75 -9.13 0.00
C THR A 123 13.69 -8.13 0.48
N GLY A 124 12.51 -8.11 -0.13
CA GLY A 124 11.45 -7.14 0.14
C GLY A 124 11.72 -5.75 -0.44
N LEU A 125 12.82 -5.57 -1.18
CA LEU A 125 13.15 -4.33 -1.88
C LEU A 125 12.27 -4.13 -3.12
N GLY A 126 12.36 -2.95 -3.75
CA GLY A 126 11.85 -2.79 -5.11
C GLY A 126 12.58 -3.74 -6.06
N ASN A 127 11.87 -4.29 -7.04
CA ASN A 127 12.50 -5.10 -8.08
C ASN A 127 12.88 -4.24 -9.29
N ARG A 128 13.43 -4.88 -10.34
CA ARG A 128 13.77 -4.18 -11.58
C ARG A 128 12.61 -3.39 -12.20
N ARG A 129 11.37 -3.89 -12.16
CA ARG A 129 10.22 -3.18 -12.72
C ARG A 129 9.92 -1.90 -11.94
N ALA A 130 10.03 -1.94 -10.62
CA ALA A 130 9.88 -0.74 -9.79
C ALA A 130 10.98 0.28 -10.09
N PHE A 131 12.23 -0.18 -10.21
CA PHE A 131 13.35 0.69 -10.58
C PHE A 131 13.13 1.35 -11.94
N ASP A 132 12.77 0.58 -12.97
CA ASP A 132 12.55 1.10 -14.31
C ASP A 132 11.40 2.13 -14.33
N ALA A 133 10.30 1.86 -13.60
CA ALA A 133 9.16 2.78 -13.49
C ALA A 133 9.51 4.09 -12.76
N ASP A 134 10.23 4.00 -11.64
CA ASP A 134 10.64 5.19 -10.88
C ASP A 134 11.62 6.04 -11.71
N LEU A 135 12.52 5.41 -12.45
CA LEU A 135 13.49 6.08 -13.31
C LEU A 135 12.82 6.78 -14.51
N GLU A 136 11.82 6.14 -15.14
CA GLU A 136 10.99 6.76 -16.19
C GLU A 136 10.25 8.00 -15.66
N ALA A 137 9.75 7.93 -14.41
CA ALA A 137 9.10 9.07 -13.77
C ALA A 137 10.09 10.23 -13.53
N SER A 138 11.32 9.95 -13.07
CA SER A 138 12.37 10.97 -12.90
C SER A 138 12.74 11.64 -14.22
N GLU A 139 12.81 10.85 -15.32
CA GLU A 139 13.10 11.38 -16.65
C GLU A 139 12.01 12.34 -17.12
N ALA A 140 10.75 11.93 -16.98
CA ALA A 140 9.59 12.71 -17.38
C ALA A 140 9.45 14.01 -16.56
N ALA A 141 9.83 13.97 -15.29
CA ALA A 141 9.81 15.14 -14.41
C ALA A 141 11.03 16.07 -14.58
N HIS A 142 12.02 15.68 -15.39
CA HIS A 142 13.32 16.37 -15.52
C HIS A 142 14.01 16.60 -14.17
N GLU A 143 13.86 15.66 -13.24
CA GLU A 143 14.48 15.75 -11.93
C GLU A 143 15.99 15.41 -12.00
N ASP A 144 16.77 16.05 -11.14
CA ASP A 144 18.15 15.64 -10.93
C ASP A 144 18.17 14.40 -10.03
N PHE A 145 18.96 13.40 -10.40
CA PHE A 145 19.05 12.14 -9.67
C PHE A 145 20.42 11.49 -9.79
N GLY A 146 20.72 10.58 -8.87
CA GLY A 146 21.91 9.73 -8.87
C GLY A 146 21.54 8.26 -8.90
N VAL A 147 22.35 7.46 -9.60
CA VAL A 147 22.24 5.99 -9.62
C VAL A 147 23.51 5.39 -9.06
N VAL A 148 23.34 4.48 -8.10
CA VAL A 148 24.42 3.65 -7.56
C VAL A 148 24.16 2.20 -7.97
N PHE A 149 25.03 1.65 -8.82
CA PHE A 149 25.07 0.20 -9.10
C PHE A 149 25.97 -0.50 -8.10
N ILE A 150 25.48 -1.63 -7.60
CA ILE A 150 26.14 -2.45 -6.60
C ILE A 150 26.11 -3.91 -7.05
N ASP A 151 27.26 -4.56 -7.02
CA ASP A 151 27.40 -5.99 -7.28
C ASP A 151 28.27 -6.64 -6.20
N LEU A 152 27.90 -7.83 -5.72
CA LEU A 152 28.61 -8.50 -4.63
C LEU A 152 29.75 -9.40 -5.12
N ASN A 153 30.99 -8.91 -4.95
CA ASN A 153 32.19 -9.68 -5.22
C ASN A 153 32.30 -10.88 -4.27
N GLY A 154 32.59 -12.07 -4.82
CA GLY A 154 32.76 -13.29 -4.02
C GLY A 154 31.46 -14.02 -3.66
N PHE A 155 30.29 -13.49 -4.03
CA PHE A 155 28.99 -14.08 -3.71
C PHE A 155 28.81 -15.50 -4.28
N LYS A 156 29.21 -15.71 -5.54
CA LYS A 156 29.18 -17.06 -6.15
C LYS A 156 30.04 -18.06 -5.39
N ALA A 157 31.26 -17.69 -4.99
CA ALA A 157 32.16 -18.57 -4.24
C ALA A 157 31.59 -18.91 -2.84
N LEU A 158 30.90 -17.96 -2.21
CA LEU A 158 30.17 -18.21 -0.96
C LEU A 158 29.05 -19.24 -1.17
N ASN A 159 28.25 -19.09 -2.23
CA ASN A 159 27.20 -20.06 -2.57
C ASN A 159 27.77 -21.44 -2.87
N ASP A 160 28.85 -21.52 -3.63
CA ASP A 160 29.49 -22.79 -3.96
C ASP A 160 30.04 -23.51 -2.71
N LYS A 161 30.50 -22.74 -1.71
CA LYS A 161 31.09 -23.28 -0.48
C LYS A 161 30.06 -23.64 0.60
N PHE A 162 29.00 -22.85 0.74
CA PHE A 162 28.07 -22.95 1.87
C PHE A 162 26.61 -23.19 1.46
N GLY A 163 26.33 -23.23 0.17
CA GLY A 163 25.01 -23.44 -0.39
C GLY A 163 24.18 -22.16 -0.51
N HIS A 164 23.17 -22.22 -1.38
CA HIS A 164 22.30 -21.08 -1.70
C HIS A 164 21.52 -20.52 -0.50
N ALA A 165 21.17 -21.35 0.49
CA ALA A 165 20.47 -20.87 1.68
C ALA A 165 21.27 -19.81 2.47
N LEU A 166 22.61 -19.93 2.50
CA LEU A 166 23.46 -18.92 3.11
C LEU A 166 23.52 -17.65 2.25
N GLY A 167 23.64 -17.80 0.92
CA GLY A 167 23.56 -16.68 -0.01
C GLY A 167 22.26 -15.90 0.10
N ASP A 168 21.13 -16.58 0.18
CA ASP A 168 19.82 -15.98 0.37
C ASP A 168 19.69 -15.23 1.70
N SER A 169 20.37 -15.71 2.74
CA SER A 169 20.44 -15.05 4.04
C SER A 169 21.32 -13.79 3.99
N LEU A 170 22.44 -13.85 3.26
CA LEU A 170 23.30 -12.71 2.98
C LEU A 170 22.56 -11.63 2.17
N LEU A 171 21.87 -12.00 1.09
CA LEU A 171 21.09 -11.06 0.28
C LEU A 171 19.98 -10.38 1.10
N ARG A 172 19.26 -11.13 1.94
CA ARG A 172 18.28 -10.57 2.88
C ARG A 172 18.90 -9.59 3.86
N GLY A 173 19.99 -9.99 4.52
CA GLY A 173 20.69 -9.13 5.47
C GLY A 173 21.22 -7.86 4.81
N TYR A 174 21.75 -7.98 3.59
CA TYR A 174 22.29 -6.85 2.85
C TYR A 174 21.20 -5.91 2.35
N GLY A 175 20.06 -6.42 1.86
CA GLY A 175 18.91 -5.60 1.50
C GLY A 175 18.40 -4.76 2.69
N VAL A 176 18.22 -5.40 3.85
CA VAL A 176 17.84 -4.70 5.10
C VAL A 176 18.88 -3.65 5.50
N TRP A 177 20.17 -3.97 5.37
CA TRP A 177 21.25 -3.04 5.63
C TRP A 177 21.20 -1.81 4.72
N LEU A 178 21.12 -2.02 3.40
CA LEU A 178 21.04 -0.95 2.41
C LEU A 178 19.86 -0.03 2.71
N SER A 179 18.65 -0.56 2.90
CA SER A 179 17.46 0.23 3.22
C SER A 179 17.63 1.07 4.50
N ARG A 180 18.27 0.52 5.54
CA ARG A 180 18.52 1.25 6.79
C ARG A 180 19.55 2.36 6.63
N VAL A 181 20.60 2.11 5.86
CA VAL A 181 21.69 3.08 5.65
C VAL A 181 21.26 4.21 4.74
N THR A 182 20.51 3.92 3.67
CA THR A 182 19.98 4.95 2.76
C THR A 182 18.84 5.73 3.40
N HIS A 183 17.93 5.05 4.12
CA HIS A 183 16.76 5.66 4.76
C HIS A 183 15.98 6.55 3.77
N GLU A 184 15.75 7.81 4.12
CA GLU A 184 14.99 8.79 3.33
C GLU A 184 15.82 9.39 2.18
N ARG A 185 17.13 9.10 2.11
CA ARG A 185 18.00 9.70 1.09
C ARG A 185 17.79 9.07 -0.29
N ALA A 186 17.36 7.82 -0.35
CA ALA A 186 17.32 7.05 -1.58
C ALA A 186 16.44 5.80 -1.48
N GLN A 187 15.92 5.38 -2.62
CA GLN A 187 15.21 4.11 -2.80
C GLN A 187 16.18 3.00 -3.20
N VAL A 188 15.94 1.78 -2.72
CA VAL A 188 16.82 0.62 -2.96
C VAL A 188 16.06 -0.47 -3.70
N TYR A 189 16.70 -1.03 -4.71
CA TYR A 189 16.14 -2.06 -5.58
C TYR A 189 17.11 -3.23 -5.71
N ARG A 190 16.56 -4.42 -5.92
CA ARG A 190 17.33 -5.60 -6.35
C ARG A 190 16.95 -5.93 -7.80
N LEU A 191 17.94 -5.92 -8.68
CA LEU A 191 17.72 -6.17 -10.10
C LEU A 191 17.67 -7.67 -10.42
N GLY A 192 18.35 -8.47 -9.62
CA GLY A 192 18.45 -9.92 -9.75
C GLY A 192 19.77 -10.43 -9.19
N GLY A 193 19.88 -11.72 -8.90
CA GLY A 193 21.13 -12.32 -8.41
C GLY A 193 21.70 -11.58 -7.19
N ASP A 194 22.90 -11.05 -7.33
CA ASP A 194 23.66 -10.25 -6.38
C ASP A 194 23.74 -8.75 -6.76
N GLU A 195 22.92 -8.30 -7.69
CA GLU A 195 22.90 -6.92 -8.18
C GLU A 195 21.84 -6.08 -7.47
N PHE A 196 22.27 -4.96 -6.89
CA PHE A 196 21.43 -3.96 -6.25
C PHE A 196 21.63 -2.60 -6.90
N VAL A 197 20.59 -1.78 -6.88
CA VAL A 197 20.63 -0.39 -7.32
C VAL A 197 20.04 0.52 -6.28
N VAL A 198 20.65 1.69 -6.11
CA VAL A 198 20.11 2.77 -5.28
C VAL A 198 19.84 3.97 -6.17
N LEU A 199 18.60 4.50 -6.10
CA LEU A 199 18.16 5.69 -6.83
C LEU A 199 18.00 6.87 -5.86
N VAL A 200 18.66 7.98 -6.16
CA VAL A 200 18.82 9.13 -5.25
C VAL A 200 18.18 10.36 -5.87
N HIS A 201 17.11 10.91 -5.28
CA HIS A 201 16.40 12.09 -5.78
C HIS A 201 16.59 13.34 -4.91
N HIS A 202 16.65 13.16 -3.58
CA HIS A 202 16.54 14.26 -2.62
C HIS A 202 17.55 14.13 -1.49
N THR A 203 18.84 14.03 -1.86
CA THR A 203 19.91 14.07 -0.88
C THR A 203 20.24 15.52 -0.48
N VAL A 204 20.45 15.75 0.82
CA VAL A 204 20.96 17.03 1.35
C VAL A 204 22.46 17.18 1.08
N LEU A 205 23.15 16.08 0.77
CA LEU A 205 24.57 16.06 0.41
C LEU A 205 24.74 16.44 -1.06
N SER A 206 25.86 17.11 -1.39
CA SER A 206 26.26 17.27 -2.79
C SER A 206 26.49 15.90 -3.46
N PRO A 207 26.41 15.81 -4.79
CA PRO A 207 26.71 14.59 -5.53
C PRO A 207 28.03 13.92 -5.13
N GLU A 208 29.09 14.71 -4.92
CA GLU A 208 30.42 14.24 -4.53
C GLU A 208 30.43 13.71 -3.09
N ALA A 209 29.83 14.44 -2.16
CA ALA A 209 29.75 14.03 -0.76
C ALA A 209 28.91 12.76 -0.58
N PHE A 210 27.80 12.64 -1.32
CA PHE A 210 27.02 11.40 -1.36
C PHE A 210 27.83 10.26 -1.96
N SER A 211 28.59 10.51 -3.03
CA SER A 211 29.40 9.46 -3.68
C SER A 211 30.45 8.88 -2.73
N ILE A 212 31.17 9.72 -1.99
CA ILE A 212 32.12 9.28 -0.95
C ILE A 212 31.40 8.49 0.14
N TRP A 213 30.30 9.05 0.67
CA TRP A 213 29.49 8.39 1.69
C TRP A 213 28.99 7.01 1.23
N ALA A 214 28.52 6.90 -0.01
CA ALA A 214 27.98 5.67 -0.57
C ALA A 214 29.07 4.60 -0.71
N MET A 215 30.25 4.98 -1.21
CA MET A 215 31.39 4.06 -1.35
C MET A 215 31.83 3.48 0.00
N GLU A 216 31.73 4.24 1.09
CA GLU A 216 32.09 3.78 2.44
C GLU A 216 30.96 3.00 3.13
N ARG A 217 29.73 3.51 3.07
CA ARG A 217 28.62 3.05 3.91
C ARG A 217 27.78 1.95 3.28
N LEU A 218 27.78 1.82 1.95
CA LEU A 218 27.04 0.78 1.26
C LEU A 218 27.84 -0.52 1.11
N GLN A 219 29.06 -0.59 1.65
CA GLN A 219 29.80 -1.85 1.76
C GLN A 219 29.06 -2.89 2.63
N ILE A 220 29.37 -4.17 2.45
CA ILE A 220 28.83 -5.26 3.28
C ILE A 220 29.61 -5.32 4.61
N PRO A 221 28.99 -5.06 5.78
CA PRO A 221 29.74 -4.96 7.03
C PRO A 221 29.85 -6.28 7.81
N PHE A 222 29.25 -7.37 7.32
CA PHE A 222 29.04 -8.59 8.13
C PHE A 222 29.63 -9.88 7.52
N VAL A 223 30.33 -9.80 6.38
CA VAL A 223 31.06 -10.95 5.78
C VAL A 223 32.40 -10.49 5.22
N ASP A 224 33.51 -11.04 5.73
CA ASP A 224 34.87 -10.63 5.32
C ASP A 224 35.26 -11.06 3.89
N ASP A 225 34.70 -12.17 3.41
CA ASP A 225 35.03 -12.75 2.11
C ASP A 225 34.16 -12.22 0.96
N VAL A 226 33.22 -11.30 1.24
CA VAL A 226 32.33 -10.69 0.24
C VAL A 226 32.41 -9.17 0.34
N SER A 227 32.66 -8.50 -0.77
CA SER A 227 32.68 -7.03 -0.85
C SER A 227 31.65 -6.52 -1.86
N ALA A 228 31.36 -5.21 -1.83
CA ALA A 228 30.47 -4.58 -2.79
C ALA A 228 31.30 -3.78 -3.81
N ALA A 229 31.25 -4.17 -5.08
CA ALA A 229 31.70 -3.33 -6.18
C ALA A 229 30.65 -2.25 -6.42
N ILE A 230 31.04 -0.98 -6.32
CA ILE A 230 30.13 0.16 -6.35
C ILE A 230 30.50 1.11 -7.49
N GLY A 231 29.53 1.46 -8.32
CA GLY A 231 29.65 2.47 -9.36
C GLY A 231 28.53 3.48 -9.26
N ILE A 232 28.87 4.76 -9.34
CA ILE A 232 27.93 5.86 -9.11
C ILE A 232 27.94 6.75 -10.34
N ALA A 233 26.78 7.20 -10.82
CA ALA A 233 26.67 8.24 -11.82
C ALA A 233 25.47 9.14 -11.54
N TRP A 234 25.59 10.42 -11.90
CA TRP A 234 24.56 11.43 -11.71
C TRP A 234 23.98 11.90 -13.04
N ARG A 235 22.74 12.38 -13.00
CA ARG A 235 22.02 12.84 -14.18
C ARG A 235 22.78 13.95 -14.90
N HIS A 236 23.39 14.90 -14.18
CA HIS A 236 24.16 16.00 -14.76
C HIS A 236 25.46 15.57 -15.47
N GLU A 237 25.96 14.36 -15.24
CA GLU A 237 27.19 13.84 -15.91
C GLU A 237 26.91 13.34 -17.33
N CYS A 238 25.64 13.19 -17.70
CA CYS A 238 25.22 12.45 -18.88
C CYS A 238 24.18 13.23 -19.71
N GLU A 239 23.96 12.82 -20.95
CA GLU A 239 22.99 13.46 -21.83
C GLU A 239 21.55 12.94 -21.62
N ASN A 240 21.40 11.67 -21.25
CA ASN A 240 20.12 11.01 -21.03
C ASN A 240 20.22 9.94 -19.94
N VAL A 241 19.07 9.42 -19.50
CA VAL A 241 18.97 8.41 -18.44
C VAL A 241 19.77 7.15 -18.75
N ARG A 242 19.70 6.67 -19.99
CA ARG A 242 20.42 5.46 -20.42
C ARG A 242 21.93 5.61 -20.26
N ALA A 243 22.47 6.80 -20.54
CA ALA A 243 23.88 7.11 -20.34
C ALA A 243 24.26 7.12 -18.86
N VAL A 244 23.39 7.60 -17.96
CA VAL A 244 23.61 7.52 -16.50
C VAL A 244 23.75 6.07 -16.05
N LEU A 245 22.81 5.21 -16.45
CA LEU A 245 22.85 3.78 -16.11
C LEU A 245 24.12 3.13 -16.62
N SER A 246 24.48 3.39 -17.89
CA SER A 246 25.67 2.81 -18.50
C SER A 246 26.95 3.29 -17.82
N LEU A 247 27.03 4.56 -17.43
CA LEU A 247 28.20 5.10 -16.74
C LEU A 247 28.36 4.52 -15.33
N ALA A 248 27.27 4.39 -14.58
CA ALA A 248 27.30 3.79 -13.25
C ALA A 248 27.71 2.30 -13.32
N ASP A 249 27.15 1.54 -14.26
CA ASP A 249 27.53 0.14 -14.52
C ASP A 249 29.01 0.01 -14.91
N GLN A 250 29.50 0.84 -15.84
CA GLN A 250 30.91 0.85 -16.23
C GLN A 250 31.86 1.13 -15.04
N ARG A 251 31.50 2.08 -14.18
CA ARG A 251 32.27 2.42 -12.97
C ARG A 251 32.28 1.25 -11.98
N MET A 252 31.14 0.60 -11.77
CA MET A 252 31.02 -0.59 -10.92
C MET A 252 31.86 -1.75 -11.47
N TYR A 253 31.77 -2.00 -12.77
CA TYR A 253 32.52 -3.06 -13.44
C TYR A 253 34.04 -2.83 -13.39
N ALA A 254 34.49 -1.58 -13.45
CA ALA A 254 35.91 -1.23 -13.29
C ALA A 254 36.43 -1.61 -11.88
N VAL A 255 35.63 -1.35 -10.83
CA VAL A 255 35.95 -1.78 -9.45
C VAL A 255 35.98 -3.31 -9.36
N LYS A 256 34.94 -3.98 -9.88
CA LYS A 256 34.85 -5.45 -9.90
C LYS A 256 36.04 -6.13 -10.60
N LYS A 257 36.54 -5.53 -11.69
CA LYS A 257 37.75 -5.99 -12.38
C LYS A 257 39.02 -5.80 -11.56
N ALA A 258 39.15 -4.69 -10.83
CA ALA A 258 40.30 -4.43 -9.97
C ALA A 258 40.36 -5.38 -8.76
N ASP A 259 39.18 -5.77 -8.23
CA ASP A 259 39.03 -6.71 -7.11
C ASP A 259 39.08 -8.19 -7.52
N ALA A 260 39.11 -8.48 -8.82
CA ALA A 260 39.20 -9.85 -9.30
C ALA A 260 40.49 -10.51 -8.77
N PRO A 261 40.44 -11.78 -8.30
CA PRO A 261 41.62 -12.43 -7.75
C PRO A 261 42.69 -12.60 -8.83
N THR A 262 43.67 -11.70 -8.85
CA THR A 262 44.91 -11.85 -9.62
C THR A 262 45.63 -13.10 -9.11
N THR A 263 46.25 -13.86 -10.00
CA THR A 263 46.94 -15.13 -9.69
C THR A 263 47.92 -15.03 -8.50
N ALA A 264 48.49 -13.84 -8.25
CA ALA A 264 49.37 -13.54 -7.12
C ALA A 264 48.66 -13.48 -5.73
N THR A 265 47.37 -13.16 -5.67
CA THR A 265 46.62 -13.04 -4.41
C THR A 265 46.15 -14.41 -3.88
N GLN A 266 45.98 -15.39 -4.77
CA GLN A 266 45.65 -16.77 -4.41
C GLN A 266 46.80 -17.48 -3.68
N GLU A 267 48.06 -17.16 -4.01
CA GLU A 267 49.23 -17.73 -3.31
C GLU A 267 49.35 -17.21 -1.87
N ARG A 268 49.08 -15.92 -1.64
CA ARG A 268 49.13 -15.35 -0.27
C ARG A 268 48.03 -15.85 0.66
N ARG A 269 46.84 -16.19 0.15
CA ARG A 269 45.74 -16.74 0.97
C ARG A 269 46.00 -18.21 1.38
N ARG A 270 46.67 -19.02 0.55
CA ARG A 270 47.04 -20.41 0.89
C ARG A 270 48.02 -20.52 2.07
N PHE A 271 48.93 -19.55 2.22
CA PHE A 271 49.90 -19.56 3.32
C PHE A 271 49.30 -19.19 4.68
N ARG A 272 48.13 -18.53 4.74
CA ARG A 272 47.55 -18.05 6.01
C ARG A 272 46.66 -19.07 6.72
N THR A 273 46.23 -20.14 6.04
CA THR A 273 45.39 -21.22 6.60
C THR A 273 46.18 -22.45 7.04
N SER A 274 47.51 -22.37 7.08
CA SER A 274 48.41 -23.51 7.38
C SER A 274 49.13 -23.39 8.73
N THR A 275 48.62 -22.59 9.67
CA THR A 275 49.20 -22.38 11.01
C THR A 275 48.11 -22.52 12.06
#